data_AF-A0A535QS43-F1
#
_entry.id   AF-A0A535QS43-F1
#
_cell.length_a   1.000
_cell.length_b   1.000
_cell.length_c   1.000
_cell.angle_alpha   90.00
_cell.angle_beta   90.00
_cell.angle_gamma   90.00
#
_symmetry.space_group_name_H-M   'P 1'
#
loop_
_entity.id
_entity.type
_entity.pdbx_description
1 polymer ?
#
loop_
_entity_poly.entity_id
_entity_poly.type
_entity_poly.pdbx_seq_one_letter_code
_entity_poly.pdbx_strand_id
1 'polypeptide(L)'
;MSTPYLVYCTPEGDIHEEPRLQALTFGNQPLAATELISVPDGVTLSMMPDRLAVGQKRNGGRQVIPAARGWAAAALLPIGYTRTQLPAYEKVPGTEPLPFFGYSAVAGMNGRLYVAAMKTDDPRKWHPRAFNRRALTHLVNEKQAAYPRNRIIAQHAHCALDYSCPTASNLFFGRWEMAIAVSPGCNARCIGCISKQEEEDLISPQDRLGFIRFLDTRRPTLLIIAL
;
A
#
# COMPACT_ATOMS: atom_id res chain seq x y z
N MET A 1 15.86 13.45 23.48
CA MET A 1 15.25 12.79 22.30
C MET A 1 14.33 13.80 21.64
N SER A 2 14.41 13.95 20.32
CA SER A 2 13.53 14.88 19.60
C SER A 2 12.08 14.36 19.62
N THR A 3 11.13 15.22 19.98
CA THR A 3 9.71 14.87 19.99
C THR A 3 9.15 14.94 18.58
N PRO A 4 8.53 13.86 18.05
CA PRO A 4 7.87 13.91 16.75
C PRO A 4 6.74 14.92 16.78
N TYR A 5 6.69 15.81 15.79
CA TYR A 5 5.69 16.87 15.70
C TYR A 5 4.73 16.65 14.53
N LEU A 6 3.56 17.26 14.66
CA LEU A 6 2.46 17.13 13.72
C LEU A 6 2.87 17.62 12.33
N VAL A 7 2.49 16.85 11.32
CA VAL A 7 2.53 17.21 9.91
C VAL A 7 1.12 17.08 9.37
N TYR A 8 0.70 18.04 8.55
CA TYR A 8 -0.63 18.08 7.95
C TYR A 8 -0.54 18.58 6.50
N CYS A 9 -1.55 18.31 5.68
CA CYS A 9 -1.63 18.77 4.30
C CYS A 9 -2.67 19.89 4.17
N THR A 10 -2.37 20.97 3.47
CA THR A 10 -3.37 22.00 3.13
C THR A 10 -4.42 21.44 2.16
N PRO A 11 -5.55 22.13 1.96
CA PRO A 11 -6.51 21.78 0.91
C PRO A 11 -5.91 21.72 -0.49
N GLU A 12 -4.86 22.50 -0.76
CA GLU A 12 -4.12 22.55 -2.02
C GLU A 12 -3.12 21.39 -2.19
N GLY A 13 -2.87 20.63 -1.11
CA GLY A 13 -1.96 19.49 -1.10
C GLY A 13 -0.54 19.79 -0.60
N ASP A 14 -0.28 21.01 -0.10
CA ASP A 14 1.03 21.37 0.45
C ASP A 14 1.23 20.77 1.83
N ILE A 15 2.47 20.32 2.11
CA ILE A 15 2.83 19.74 3.40
C ILE A 15 3.27 20.84 4.35
N HIS A 16 2.64 20.89 5.51
CA HIS A 16 2.96 21.84 6.56
C HIS A 16 3.38 21.12 7.84
N GLU A 17 4.42 21.67 8.47
CA GLU A 17 4.92 21.23 9.76
C GLU A 17 4.35 22.12 10.86
N GLU A 18 3.95 21.53 11.99
CA GLU A 18 3.53 22.26 13.19
C GLU A 18 4.39 21.81 14.40
N PRO A 19 5.64 22.29 14.52
CA PRO A 19 6.59 21.86 15.55
C PRO A 19 6.14 22.12 17.00
N ARG A 20 5.11 22.95 17.19
CA ARG A 20 4.54 23.26 18.51
C ARG A 20 3.58 22.18 19.01
N LEU A 21 3.14 21.28 18.14
CA LEU A 21 2.24 20.18 18.46
C LEU A 21 2.95 18.85 18.30
N GLN A 22 2.96 18.04 19.35
CA GLN A 22 3.42 16.66 19.28
C GLN A 22 2.47 15.84 18.42
N ALA A 23 3.03 15.01 17.52
CA ALA A 23 2.26 14.09 16.70
C ALA A 23 1.58 13.02 17.57
N LEU A 24 0.36 12.65 17.18
CA LEU A 24 -0.43 11.64 17.86
C LEU A 24 -0.76 10.48 16.91
N THR A 25 -0.93 9.29 17.48
CA THR A 25 -1.51 8.14 16.81
C THR A 25 -3.03 8.22 16.82
N PHE A 26 -3.67 7.46 15.94
CA PHE A 26 -5.08 7.14 16.11
C PHE A 26 -5.34 6.57 17.52
N GLY A 27 -6.38 7.06 18.20
CA GLY A 27 -6.57 6.83 19.64
C GLY A 27 -5.90 7.90 20.54
N ASN A 28 -5.31 8.94 19.95
CA ASN A 28 -4.76 10.12 20.62
C ASN A 28 -3.60 9.83 21.58
N GLN A 29 -2.76 8.83 21.29
CA GLN A 29 -1.55 8.58 22.06
C GLN A 29 -0.35 9.32 21.44
N PRO A 30 0.58 9.86 22.26
CA PRO A 30 1.82 10.45 21.76
C PRO A 30 2.60 9.47 20.90
N LEU A 31 2.91 9.86 19.65
CA LEU A 31 3.73 9.05 18.76
C LEU A 31 5.19 9.11 19.21
N ALA A 32 5.80 7.96 19.48
CA ALA A 32 7.18 7.89 19.96
C ALA A 32 8.18 7.87 18.81
N ALA A 33 9.34 8.51 19.00
CA ALA A 33 10.41 8.50 18.00
C ALA A 33 10.94 7.08 17.70
N THR A 34 10.78 6.15 18.63
CA THR A 34 11.16 4.72 18.48
C THR A 34 10.21 3.93 17.59
N GLU A 35 9.02 4.46 17.31
CA GLU A 35 8.03 3.83 16.40
C GLU A 35 8.18 4.31 14.95
N LEU A 36 9.12 5.22 14.72
CA LEU A 36 9.30 5.94 13.48
C LEU A 36 10.58 5.52 12.77
N ILE A 37 10.47 5.33 11.45
CA ILE A 37 11.62 5.21 10.55
C ILE A 37 11.67 6.42 9.62
N SER A 38 12.86 6.75 9.11
CA SER A 38 12.96 7.73 8.02
C SER A 38 12.13 7.26 6.83
N VAL A 39 11.45 8.19 6.17
CA VAL A 39 10.57 7.89 5.03
C VAL A 39 11.34 7.07 3.98
N PRO A 40 10.91 5.83 3.69
CA PRO A 40 11.55 5.00 2.68
C PRO A 40 11.43 5.56 1.26
N ASP A 41 12.36 5.16 0.38
CA ASP A 41 12.22 5.37 -1.06
C ASP A 41 10.94 4.69 -1.59
N GLY A 42 10.24 5.34 -2.51
CA GLY A 42 8.98 4.85 -3.08
C GLY A 42 7.73 5.05 -2.21
N VAL A 43 7.81 5.79 -1.10
CA VAL A 43 6.62 6.23 -0.36
C VAL A 43 5.86 7.30 -1.14
N THR A 44 4.54 7.19 -1.15
CA THR A 44 3.64 8.28 -1.59
C THR A 44 3.05 8.96 -0.37
N LEU A 45 3.26 10.28 -0.24
CA LEU A 45 2.55 11.06 0.78
C LEU A 45 1.13 11.34 0.30
N SER A 46 0.16 11.23 1.21
CA SER A 46 -1.26 11.36 0.92
C SER A 46 -1.91 12.28 1.94
N MET A 47 -2.73 13.20 1.45
CA MET A 47 -3.70 13.88 2.29
C MET A 47 -4.85 12.93 2.67
N MET A 48 -5.53 13.24 3.77
CA MET A 48 -6.73 12.56 4.22
C MET A 48 -7.89 13.57 4.28
N PRO A 49 -8.53 13.92 3.15
CA PRO A 49 -9.58 14.94 3.12
C PRO A 49 -10.67 14.68 4.18
N ASP A 50 -11.17 15.75 4.78
CA ASP A 50 -12.16 15.69 5.86
C ASP A 50 -11.74 14.91 7.12
N ARG A 51 -10.43 14.70 7.30
CA ARG A 51 -9.81 14.19 8.51
C ARG A 51 -8.95 15.29 9.09
N LEU A 52 -9.51 16.06 10.02
CA LEU A 52 -8.82 17.17 10.67
C LEU A 52 -7.63 16.67 11.46
N ALA A 53 -6.44 17.18 11.18
CA ALA A 53 -5.21 16.73 11.85
C ALA A 53 -5.26 17.07 13.35
N VAL A 54 -4.79 16.16 14.21
CA VAL A 54 -4.79 16.36 15.67
C VAL A 54 -3.38 16.21 16.22
N GLY A 55 -2.96 17.18 17.04
CA GLY A 55 -1.70 17.12 17.78
C GLY A 55 -1.88 17.49 19.24
N GLN A 56 -0.84 17.28 20.05
CA GLN A 56 -0.84 17.58 21.48
C GLN A 56 0.05 18.78 21.80
N LYS A 57 -0.50 19.74 22.55
CA LYS A 57 0.24 20.87 23.12
C LYS A 57 1.12 20.41 24.27
N ARG A 58 2.15 21.20 24.60
CA ARG A 58 3.06 20.93 25.75
C ARG A 58 2.36 20.75 27.09
N ASN A 59 1.18 21.35 27.28
CA ASN A 59 0.39 21.20 28.50
C ASN A 59 -0.51 19.94 28.52
N GLY A 60 -0.34 19.03 27.56
CA GLY A 60 -1.13 17.80 27.42
C GLY A 60 -2.46 17.97 26.68
N GLY A 61 -2.91 19.21 26.45
CA GLY A 61 -4.15 19.49 25.73
C GLY A 61 -4.07 19.18 24.24
N ARG A 62 -5.13 18.61 23.67
CA ARG A 62 -5.23 18.36 22.23
C ARG A 62 -5.54 19.64 21.46
N GLN A 63 -5.04 19.73 20.24
CA GLN A 63 -5.37 20.77 19.27
C GLN A 63 -5.72 20.12 17.94
N VAL A 64 -6.90 20.48 17.43
CA VAL A 64 -7.37 20.10 16.11
C VAL A 64 -6.99 21.21 15.14
N ILE A 65 -6.43 20.85 13.98
CA ILE A 65 -6.18 21.78 12.89
C ILE A 65 -7.52 22.07 12.20
N PRO A 66 -7.94 23.35 12.10
CA PRO A 66 -9.19 23.69 11.42
C PRO A 66 -9.21 23.25 9.96
N ALA A 67 -10.38 22.90 9.43
CA ALA A 67 -10.57 22.49 8.03
C ALA A 67 -9.96 23.49 7.03
N ALA A 68 -10.11 24.79 7.30
CA ALA A 68 -9.56 25.87 6.46
C ALA A 68 -8.02 25.88 6.39
N ARG A 69 -7.33 25.24 7.34
CA ARG A 69 -5.87 25.06 7.32
C ARG A 69 -5.47 23.75 6.66
N GLY A 70 -6.26 22.68 6.82
CA GLY A 70 -6.00 21.42 6.15
C GLY A 70 -6.33 20.17 6.96
N TRP A 71 -5.74 19.07 6.52
CA TRP A 71 -6.11 17.70 6.87
C TRP A 71 -4.91 16.89 7.36
N ALA A 72 -5.16 15.76 8.01
CA ALA A 72 -4.12 14.82 8.41
C ALA A 72 -3.31 14.38 7.19
N ALA A 73 -1.98 14.37 7.34
CA ALA A 73 -1.07 13.78 6.38
C ALA A 73 -0.82 12.31 6.72
N ALA A 74 -0.65 11.49 5.69
CA ALA A 74 -0.31 10.09 5.80
C ALA A 74 0.73 9.68 4.76
N ALA A 75 1.32 8.51 4.94
CA ALA A 75 2.20 7.86 3.98
C ALA A 75 1.60 6.54 3.52
N LEU A 76 1.63 6.30 2.22
CA LEU A 76 1.35 5.02 1.60
C LEU A 76 2.69 4.31 1.40
N LEU A 77 2.86 3.19 2.10
CA LEU A 77 4.12 2.46 2.13
C LEU A 77 4.27 1.55 0.91
N PRO A 78 5.47 1.44 0.31
CA PRO A 78 5.75 0.41 -0.68
C PRO A 78 5.80 -0.98 -0.02
N ILE A 79 5.67 -2.02 -0.83
CA ILE A 79 5.82 -3.42 -0.37
C ILE A 79 7.20 -3.62 0.27
N GLY A 80 7.23 -4.36 1.37
CA GLY A 80 8.42 -4.57 2.21
C GLY A 80 8.44 -3.73 3.49
N TYR A 81 7.41 -2.90 3.71
CA TYR A 81 7.18 -2.20 4.97
C TYR A 81 5.79 -2.47 5.51
N THR A 82 5.69 -2.66 6.82
CA THR A 82 4.43 -2.82 7.56
C THR A 82 4.14 -1.54 8.32
N ARG A 83 2.93 -1.00 8.13
CA ARG A 83 2.41 0.11 8.92
C ARG A 83 2.26 -0.31 10.39
N THR A 84 2.75 0.51 11.32
CA THR A 84 2.60 0.28 12.76
C THR A 84 1.56 1.18 13.42
N GLN A 85 1.39 2.42 12.94
CA GLN A 85 0.41 3.37 13.47
C GLN A 85 -0.38 4.08 12.37
N LEU A 86 -1.59 4.51 12.74
CA LEU A 86 -2.45 5.41 11.97
C LEU A 86 -2.27 6.86 12.46
N PRO A 87 -2.39 7.88 11.60
CA PRO A 87 -2.36 9.27 12.04
C PRO A 87 -3.59 9.61 12.90
N ALA A 88 -3.42 10.48 13.89
CA ALA A 88 -4.54 11.03 14.64
C ALA A 88 -5.35 12.03 13.79
N TYR A 89 -6.67 11.87 13.81
CA TYR A 89 -7.57 12.82 13.18
C TYR A 89 -8.93 12.88 13.87
N GLU A 90 -9.65 13.99 13.65
CA GLU A 90 -11.09 14.08 13.85
C GLU A 90 -11.81 14.04 12.50
N LYS A 91 -12.80 13.15 12.37
CA LYS A 91 -13.57 13.03 11.13
C LYS A 91 -14.65 14.12 11.12
N VAL A 92 -14.71 14.91 10.05
CA VAL A 92 -15.82 15.84 9.83
C VAL A 92 -17.11 15.01 9.68
N PRO A 93 -18.18 15.29 10.46
CA PRO A 93 -19.44 14.55 10.37
C PRO A 93 -20.04 14.56 8.96
N GLY A 94 -20.68 13.45 8.57
CA GLY A 94 -21.37 13.35 7.26
C GLY A 94 -20.46 13.21 6.05
N THR A 95 -19.15 13.00 6.24
CA THR A 95 -18.19 12.86 5.12
C THR A 95 -17.98 11.41 4.70
N GLU A 96 -17.70 11.24 3.41
CA GLU A 96 -17.50 9.93 2.79
C GLU A 96 -16.30 9.16 3.39
N PRO A 97 -16.30 7.82 3.30
CA PRO A 97 -15.11 7.03 3.59
C PRO A 97 -13.92 7.44 2.71
N LEU A 98 -12.71 7.29 3.24
CA LEU A 98 -11.52 7.43 2.40
C LEU A 98 -11.33 6.17 1.55
N PRO A 99 -10.68 6.27 0.38
CA PRO A 99 -10.24 5.10 -0.37
C PRO A 99 -9.44 4.13 0.53
N PHE A 100 -9.59 2.83 0.31
CA PHE A 100 -8.96 1.76 1.10
C PHE A 100 -7.45 1.67 0.87
N PHE A 101 -6.71 2.67 1.32
CA PHE A 101 -5.25 2.69 1.30
C PHE A 101 -4.64 2.43 2.69
N GLY A 102 -3.38 1.99 2.68
CA GLY A 102 -2.59 1.75 3.87
C GLY A 102 -2.04 3.04 4.48
N TYR A 103 -2.90 4.00 4.87
CA TYR A 103 -2.49 5.26 5.48
C TYR A 103 -1.66 5.01 6.74
N SER A 104 -0.38 5.37 6.74
CA SER A 104 0.52 5.33 7.90
C SER A 104 0.74 6.72 8.48
N ALA A 105 0.89 6.82 9.80
CA ALA A 105 1.16 8.07 10.48
C ALA A 105 2.49 8.69 10.00
N VAL A 106 2.47 9.98 9.69
CA VAL A 106 3.65 10.77 9.34
C VAL A 106 3.89 11.81 10.42
N ALA A 107 5.16 12.01 10.77
CA ALA A 107 5.56 13.06 11.70
C ALA A 107 6.85 13.71 11.22
N GLY A 108 7.02 14.98 11.58
CA GLY A 108 8.27 15.69 11.39
C GLY A 108 9.15 15.53 12.63
N MET A 109 10.46 15.47 12.42
CA MET A 109 11.45 15.47 13.48
C MET A 109 12.76 16.03 12.93
N ASN A 110 13.30 17.07 13.55
CA ASN A 110 14.55 17.72 13.14
C ASN A 110 14.57 18.15 11.65
N GLY A 111 13.44 18.70 11.14
CA GLY A 111 13.34 19.16 9.75
C GLY A 111 13.30 18.04 8.70
N ARG A 112 12.97 16.81 9.12
CA ARG A 112 12.81 15.65 8.24
C ARG A 112 11.51 14.93 8.55
N LEU A 113 10.93 14.31 7.53
CA LEU A 113 9.76 13.47 7.68
C LEU A 113 10.14 12.05 8.08
N TYR A 114 9.30 11.47 8.93
CA TYR A 114 9.36 10.11 9.42
C TYR A 114 7.98 9.48 9.33
N VAL A 115 7.95 8.15 9.24
CA VAL A 115 6.72 7.36 9.10
C VAL A 115 6.66 6.25 10.13
N ALA A 116 5.45 5.98 10.65
CA ALA A 116 5.19 4.89 11.58
C ALA A 116 5.11 3.56 10.83
N ALA A 117 6.27 2.96 10.63
CA ALA A 117 6.42 1.72 9.88
C ALA A 117 7.62 0.92 10.38
N MET A 118 7.60 -0.38 10.08
CA MET A 118 8.74 -1.26 10.22
C MET A 118 9.05 -1.92 8.88
N LYS A 119 10.34 -2.13 8.59
CA LYS A 119 10.77 -2.90 7.42
C LYS A 119 10.52 -4.38 7.71
N THR A 120 9.74 -5.05 6.85
CA THR A 120 9.33 -6.44 7.02
C THR A 120 9.82 -7.39 5.93
N ASP A 121 10.27 -6.86 4.80
CA ASP A 121 10.98 -7.62 3.77
C ASP A 121 12.01 -6.71 3.07
N ASP A 122 12.73 -7.23 2.09
CA ASP A 122 13.65 -6.48 1.23
C ASP A 122 12.88 -5.71 0.12
N PRO A 123 12.75 -4.37 0.22
CA PRO A 123 11.98 -3.55 -0.72
C PRO A 123 12.55 -3.58 -2.14
N ARG A 124 13.83 -3.93 -2.30
CA ARG A 124 14.50 -4.02 -3.61
C ARG A 124 13.85 -5.07 -4.51
N LYS A 125 13.26 -6.13 -3.92
CA LYS A 125 12.54 -7.18 -4.65
C LYS A 125 11.23 -6.68 -5.27
N TRP A 126 10.68 -5.59 -4.72
CA TRP A 126 9.35 -5.08 -5.07
C TRP A 126 9.40 -3.73 -5.79
N HIS A 127 10.57 -3.09 -5.79
CA HIS A 127 10.75 -1.75 -6.32
C HIS A 127 10.50 -1.72 -7.85
N PRO A 128 9.71 -0.77 -8.39
CA PRO A 128 9.38 -0.70 -9.83
C PRO A 128 10.61 -0.71 -10.76
N ARG A 129 11.71 -0.08 -10.34
CA ARG A 129 13.00 -0.10 -11.06
C ARG A 129 13.54 -1.50 -11.34
N ALA A 130 13.18 -2.50 -10.54
CA ALA A 130 13.60 -3.87 -10.77
C ALA A 130 12.92 -4.49 -12.02
N PHE A 131 11.80 -3.92 -12.49
CA PHE A 131 10.95 -4.48 -13.53
C PHE A 131 10.97 -3.60 -14.78
N ASN A 132 12.05 -3.71 -15.56
CA ASN A 132 12.13 -3.00 -16.85
C ASN A 132 10.98 -3.47 -17.76
N ARG A 133 10.12 -2.54 -18.19
CA ARG A 133 8.91 -2.86 -18.96
C ARG A 133 9.19 -3.59 -20.27
N ARG A 134 10.22 -3.20 -21.02
CA ARG A 134 10.58 -3.84 -22.31
C ARG A 134 11.06 -5.27 -22.09
N ALA A 135 11.94 -5.48 -21.11
CA ALA A 135 12.42 -6.80 -20.75
C ALA A 135 11.27 -7.69 -20.26
N LEU A 136 10.39 -7.17 -19.40
CA LEU A 136 9.23 -7.89 -18.90
C LEU A 136 8.31 -8.33 -20.04
N THR A 137 7.95 -7.43 -20.96
CA THR A 137 7.09 -7.78 -22.12
C THR A 137 7.72 -8.88 -22.97
N HIS A 138 9.03 -8.84 -23.21
CA HIS A 138 9.73 -9.89 -23.95
C HIS A 138 9.63 -11.26 -23.24
N LEU A 139 9.97 -11.31 -21.95
CA LEU A 139 9.90 -12.53 -21.14
C LEU A 139 8.47 -13.08 -21.03
N VAL A 140 7.47 -12.20 -20.95
CA VAL A 140 6.05 -12.59 -20.97
C VAL A 140 5.69 -13.28 -22.28
N ASN A 141 6.09 -12.71 -23.42
CA ASN A 141 5.82 -13.29 -24.74
C ASN A 141 6.49 -14.65 -24.92
N GLU A 142 7.76 -14.78 -24.53
CA GLU A 142 8.49 -16.06 -24.57
C GLU A 142 7.81 -17.14 -23.71
N LYS A 143 7.41 -16.79 -22.48
CA LYS A 143 6.75 -17.72 -21.57
C LYS A 143 5.38 -18.15 -22.08
N GLN A 144 4.60 -17.23 -22.66
CA GLN A 144 3.31 -17.56 -23.26
C GLN A 144 3.46 -18.45 -24.49
N ALA A 145 4.47 -18.21 -25.34
CA ALA A 145 4.75 -19.05 -26.51
C ALA A 145 5.19 -20.47 -26.11
N ALA A 146 5.96 -20.62 -25.02
CA ALA A 146 6.36 -21.92 -24.49
C ALA A 146 5.20 -22.71 -23.87
N TYR A 147 4.19 -22.01 -23.33
CA TYR A 147 3.05 -22.61 -22.64
C TYR A 147 1.69 -22.04 -23.10
N PRO A 148 1.34 -22.18 -24.40
CA PRO A 148 0.23 -21.45 -25.01
C PRO A 148 -1.15 -21.83 -24.46
N ARG A 149 -1.26 -23.00 -23.80
CA ARG A 149 -2.50 -23.48 -23.17
C ARG A 149 -2.52 -23.27 -21.65
N ASN A 150 -1.47 -22.69 -21.06
CA ASN A 150 -1.38 -22.48 -19.61
C ASN A 150 -2.06 -21.17 -19.20
N ARG A 151 -3.30 -21.31 -18.73
CA ARG A 151 -4.15 -20.20 -18.29
C ARG A 151 -3.60 -19.43 -17.09
N ILE A 152 -2.76 -20.06 -16.25
CA ILE A 152 -2.12 -19.38 -15.12
C ILE A 152 -1.06 -18.40 -15.62
N ILE A 153 -0.27 -18.81 -16.61
CA ILE A 153 0.71 -17.92 -17.25
C ILE A 153 0.00 -16.76 -17.94
N ALA A 154 -1.10 -17.01 -18.64
CA ALA A 154 -1.90 -15.96 -19.27
C ALA A 154 -2.45 -14.95 -18.23
N GLN A 155 -3.00 -15.41 -17.09
CA GLN A 155 -3.44 -14.50 -16.03
C GLN A 155 -2.29 -13.67 -15.45
N HIS A 156 -1.16 -14.31 -15.14
CA HIS A 156 -0.03 -13.57 -14.55
C HIS A 156 0.57 -12.58 -15.55
N ALA A 157 0.47 -12.84 -16.86
CA ALA A 157 0.87 -11.89 -17.88
C ALA A 157 0.02 -10.63 -17.83
N HIS A 158 -1.31 -10.78 -17.74
CA HIS A 158 -2.25 -9.67 -17.51
C HIS A 158 -1.89 -8.90 -16.23
N CYS A 159 -1.72 -9.60 -15.11
CA CYS A 159 -1.34 -8.97 -13.85
C CYS A 159 0.02 -8.24 -13.92
N ALA A 160 1.00 -8.78 -14.63
CA ALA A 160 2.33 -8.19 -14.75
C ALA A 160 2.35 -6.97 -15.68
N LEU A 161 1.63 -7.02 -16.80
CA LEU A 161 1.68 -5.98 -17.83
C LEU A 161 0.66 -4.86 -17.63
N ASP A 162 -0.54 -5.20 -17.16
CA ASP A 162 -1.66 -4.26 -17.03
C ASP A 162 -1.77 -3.71 -15.61
N TYR A 163 -1.58 -4.56 -14.59
CA TYR A 163 -1.60 -4.15 -13.17
C TYR A 163 -0.22 -3.80 -12.64
N SER A 164 0.84 -3.95 -13.44
CA SER A 164 2.23 -3.71 -13.03
C SER A 164 2.63 -4.47 -11.75
N CYS A 165 2.03 -5.65 -11.53
CA CYS A 165 2.21 -6.42 -10.30
C CYS A 165 3.65 -6.97 -10.21
N PRO A 166 4.46 -6.55 -9.21
CA PRO A 166 5.82 -7.08 -9.02
C PRO A 166 5.83 -8.59 -8.80
N THR A 167 4.86 -9.08 -8.03
CA THR A 167 4.69 -10.49 -7.68
C THR A 167 4.41 -11.34 -8.91
N ALA A 168 3.60 -10.85 -9.86
CA ALA A 168 3.35 -11.52 -11.13
C ALA A 168 4.56 -11.40 -12.07
N SER A 169 5.24 -10.25 -12.07
CA SER A 169 6.44 -10.02 -12.88
C SER A 169 7.58 -10.98 -12.52
N ASN A 170 7.72 -11.32 -11.24
CA ASN A 170 8.71 -12.29 -10.74
C ASN A 170 8.60 -13.68 -11.38
N LEU A 171 7.40 -14.12 -11.79
CA LEU A 171 7.22 -15.36 -12.56
C LEU A 171 8.00 -15.34 -13.89
N PHE A 172 7.98 -14.21 -14.58
CA PHE A 172 8.57 -14.06 -15.92
C PHE A 172 10.08 -13.83 -15.84
N PHE A 173 10.53 -13.07 -14.83
CA PHE A 173 11.95 -12.92 -14.55
C PHE A 173 12.59 -14.17 -13.91
N GLY A 174 11.79 -15.10 -13.39
CA GLY A 174 12.28 -16.34 -12.78
C GLY A 174 13.10 -16.09 -11.51
N ARG A 175 12.72 -15.10 -10.69
CA ARG A 175 13.43 -14.69 -9.46
C ARG A 175 12.46 -14.35 -8.34
N TRP A 176 12.94 -14.45 -7.10
CA TRP A 176 12.21 -14.10 -5.87
C TRP A 176 10.85 -14.81 -5.75
N GLU A 177 9.96 -14.25 -4.94
CA GLU A 177 8.67 -14.83 -4.62
C GLU A 177 7.59 -14.44 -5.62
N MET A 178 6.66 -15.37 -5.84
CA MET A 178 5.46 -15.17 -6.62
C MET A 178 4.27 -15.87 -5.95
N ALA A 179 3.20 -15.12 -5.71
CA ALA A 179 1.93 -15.64 -5.25
C ALA A 179 1.13 -16.17 -6.45
N ILE A 180 0.76 -17.45 -6.42
CA ILE A 180 -0.08 -18.02 -7.47
C ILE A 180 -1.55 -17.95 -7.06
N ALA A 181 -2.38 -17.31 -7.87
CA ALA A 181 -3.82 -17.39 -7.72
C ALA A 181 -4.30 -18.84 -7.96
N VAL A 182 -4.95 -19.47 -6.97
CA VAL A 182 -5.38 -20.89 -7.04
C VAL A 182 -6.89 -21.08 -7.23
N SER A 183 -7.70 -20.06 -6.94
CA SER A 183 -9.16 -20.18 -6.90
C SER A 183 -9.83 -18.93 -7.47
N PRO A 184 -10.94 -19.09 -8.22
CA PRO A 184 -11.81 -17.98 -8.62
C PRO A 184 -12.72 -17.52 -7.46
N GLY A 185 -12.88 -18.35 -6.42
CA GLY A 185 -13.64 -18.05 -5.22
C GLY A 185 -12.73 -17.58 -4.07
N CYS A 186 -13.27 -16.68 -3.25
CA CYS A 186 -12.68 -16.26 -1.98
C CYS A 186 -13.76 -16.40 -0.90
N ASN A 187 -13.41 -16.98 0.25
CA ASN A 187 -14.31 -17.12 1.40
C ASN A 187 -14.20 -15.95 2.40
N ALA A 188 -13.34 -14.96 2.12
CA ALA A 188 -13.28 -13.73 2.91
C ALA A 188 -14.49 -12.85 2.60
N ARG A 189 -15.10 -12.29 3.65
CA ARG A 189 -16.23 -11.37 3.55
C ARG A 189 -15.74 -9.94 3.77
N CYS A 190 -14.80 -9.52 2.93
CA CYS A 190 -14.19 -8.20 3.01
C CYS A 190 -15.22 -7.10 2.73
N ILE A 191 -15.20 -6.02 3.50
CA ILE A 191 -16.07 -4.85 3.28
C ILE A 191 -15.71 -4.12 1.98
N GLY A 192 -14.43 -4.16 1.55
CA GLY A 192 -13.95 -3.60 0.28
C GLY A 192 -13.09 -4.62 -0.44
N CYS A 193 -13.69 -5.49 -1.27
CA CYS A 193 -12.95 -6.53 -1.96
C CYS A 193 -12.25 -5.97 -3.21
N ILE A 194 -10.91 -5.93 -3.20
CA ILE A 194 -10.12 -5.44 -4.34
C ILE A 194 -10.23 -6.27 -5.62
N SER A 195 -10.84 -7.46 -5.54
CA SER A 195 -10.91 -8.40 -6.67
C SER A 195 -12.30 -8.70 -7.19
N LYS A 196 -13.34 -8.26 -6.48
CA LYS A 196 -14.73 -8.41 -6.90
C LYS A 196 -15.55 -7.32 -6.25
N GLN A 197 -16.10 -6.44 -7.07
CA GLN A 197 -17.16 -5.53 -6.67
C GLN A 197 -18.50 -6.15 -7.04
N GLU A 198 -19.48 -6.03 -6.16
CA GLU A 198 -20.86 -6.48 -6.42
C GLU A 198 -21.73 -5.36 -7.01
N GLU A 199 -21.30 -4.11 -6.81
CA GLU A 199 -21.93 -2.90 -7.34
C GLU A 199 -21.36 -2.59 -8.73
N GLU A 200 -22.21 -2.15 -9.66
CA GLU A 200 -21.84 -1.93 -11.07
C GLU A 200 -20.98 -0.68 -11.30
N ASP A 201 -21.10 0.32 -10.42
CA ASP A 201 -20.39 1.59 -10.46
C ASP A 201 -18.98 1.53 -9.86
N LEU A 202 -18.62 0.39 -9.24
CA LEU A 202 -17.30 0.15 -8.68
C LEU A 202 -16.52 -0.86 -9.52
N ILE A 203 -15.36 -0.44 -10.02
CA ILE A 203 -14.46 -1.31 -10.80
C ILE A 203 -13.44 -1.96 -9.86
N SER A 204 -13.29 -3.28 -9.97
CA SER A 204 -12.24 -4.00 -9.23
C SER A 204 -10.86 -3.60 -9.78
N PRO A 205 -9.90 -3.19 -8.94
CA PRO A 205 -8.56 -2.86 -9.43
C PRO A 205 -7.79 -4.09 -9.95
N GLN A 206 -8.17 -5.32 -9.56
CA GLN A 206 -7.54 -6.55 -10.04
C GLN A 206 -8.55 -7.69 -10.17
N ASP A 207 -8.83 -8.17 -11.38
CA ASP A 207 -9.83 -9.21 -11.58
C ASP A 207 -9.47 -10.57 -10.96
N ARG A 208 -10.50 -11.30 -10.51
CA ARG A 208 -10.35 -12.71 -10.11
C ARG A 208 -10.05 -13.59 -11.32
N LEU A 209 -9.48 -14.77 -11.03
CA LEU A 209 -9.41 -15.84 -12.00
C LEU A 209 -10.81 -16.19 -12.53
N GLY A 210 -10.95 -16.28 -13.85
CA GLY A 210 -12.17 -16.76 -14.50
C GLY A 210 -12.26 -18.29 -14.59
N PHE A 211 -11.50 -19.04 -13.80
CA PHE A 211 -11.42 -20.50 -13.92
C PHE A 211 -10.98 -21.26 -12.68
N ILE A 212 -11.42 -22.52 -12.61
CA ILE A 212 -10.98 -23.51 -11.63
C ILE A 212 -9.83 -24.31 -12.25
N ARG A 213 -8.82 -24.64 -11.45
CA ARG A 213 -7.74 -25.53 -11.90
C ARG A 213 -8.18 -26.99 -11.82
N PHE A 214 -7.80 -27.76 -12.82
CA PHE A 214 -7.64 -29.20 -12.69
C PHE A 214 -6.14 -29.49 -12.78
N LEU A 215 -5.59 -30.21 -11.81
CA LEU A 215 -4.22 -30.69 -11.88
C LEU A 215 -4.16 -31.77 -12.97
N ASP A 216 -3.41 -31.52 -14.05
CA ASP A 216 -3.06 -32.58 -14.99
C ASP A 216 -1.91 -33.39 -14.39
N THR A 217 -2.25 -34.50 -13.72
CA THR A 217 -1.30 -35.39 -13.05
C THR A 217 -0.40 -36.17 -14.02
N ARG A 218 -0.60 -36.03 -15.33
CA ARG A 218 0.06 -36.85 -16.36
C ARG A 218 1.34 -36.24 -16.96
N ARG A 219 1.76 -35.06 -16.52
CA ARG A 219 3.05 -34.47 -16.89
C ARG A 219 3.69 -33.86 -15.65
N PRO A 220 4.99 -34.07 -15.38
CA PRO A 220 5.73 -33.35 -14.34
C PRO A 220 5.92 -31.90 -14.82
N THR A 221 4.84 -31.13 -14.82
CA THR A 221 4.82 -29.75 -15.29
C THR A 221 5.03 -28.88 -14.08
N LEU A 222 6.25 -28.34 -13.97
CA LEU A 222 6.63 -27.29 -13.03
C LEU A 222 6.09 -27.54 -11.61
N LEU A 223 6.86 -28.29 -10.82
CA LEU A 223 6.73 -28.24 -9.36
C LEU A 223 6.97 -26.78 -8.97
N ILE A 224 5.90 -25.98 -8.90
CA ILE A 224 5.98 -24.65 -8.33
C ILE A 224 6.08 -24.89 -6.84
N ILE A 225 7.32 -25.04 -6.37
CA ILE A 225 7.62 -25.01 -4.96
C ILE A 225 7.23 -23.61 -4.50
N ALA A 226 6.08 -23.52 -3.85
CA ALA A 226 5.81 -22.45 -2.91
C ALA A 226 6.87 -22.61 -1.80
N LEU A 227 7.92 -21.80 -1.87
CA LEU A 227 8.75 -21.49 -0.71
C LEU A 227 8.11 -20.30 0.01
#